data_AF-A0A9X1Z8G5-F1
#
_entry.id   AF-A0A9X1Z8G5-F1
#
_cell.length_a   1.000
_cell.length_b   1.000
_cell.length_c   1.000
_cell.angle_alpha   90.00
_cell.angle_beta   90.00
_cell.angle_gamma   90.00
#
_symmetry.space_group_name_H-M   'P 1'
#
loop_
_entity.id
_entity.type
_entity.pdbx_description
1 polymer ?
#
loop_
_entity_poly.entity_id
_entity_poly.type
_entity_poly.pdbx_seq_one_letter_code
_entity_poly.pdbx_strand_id
1 'polypeptide(L)'
;MFNSLNSTRHIAVYRAVLTLTATLMSYVLSTSIAQAAVIITEIQPLKYPTTVKNLNKSTVVIVNWKGNLGGGTNATLLDNDYYQGKYLVTSDSTKPITIEFFQLANETKVNLKTLRVRYKNKTYKRFPTVALENPGVNGEIISIGAKVVAGKKATAGQKSPQYVLRVTEQ
;
A
#
# COMPACT_ATOMS: atom_id res chain seq x y z
N MET A 1 -4.67 77.38 -24.10
CA MET A 1 -5.77 76.41 -23.93
C MET A 1 -5.26 74.99 -24.22
N PHE A 2 -4.32 74.47 -23.40
CA PHE A 2 -3.77 73.11 -23.53
C PHE A 2 -3.34 72.68 -22.13
N ASN A 3 -4.18 71.94 -21.40
CA ASN A 3 -3.78 71.26 -20.16
C ASN A 3 -4.81 70.22 -19.66
N SER A 4 -6.02 70.18 -20.23
CA SER A 4 -7.08 69.24 -19.78
C SER A 4 -6.94 67.80 -20.32
N LEU A 5 -6.25 67.59 -21.45
CA LEU A 5 -6.19 66.27 -22.11
C LEU A 5 -5.15 65.30 -21.51
N ASN A 6 -4.08 65.82 -20.89
CA ASN A 6 -3.03 64.96 -20.30
C ASN A 6 -3.49 64.31 -18.99
N SER A 7 -4.22 65.03 -18.13
CA SER A 7 -4.65 64.52 -16.83
C SER A 7 -5.57 63.30 -16.94
N THR A 8 -6.49 63.30 -17.91
CA THR A 8 -7.45 62.20 -18.11
C THR A 8 -6.78 60.92 -18.61
N ARG A 9 -5.72 61.05 -19.41
CA ARG A 9 -4.93 59.91 -19.92
C ARG A 9 -4.12 59.25 -18.82
N HIS A 10 -3.49 60.03 -17.94
CA HIS A 10 -2.75 59.48 -16.81
C HIS A 10 -3.65 58.67 -15.86
N ILE A 11 -4.83 59.20 -15.51
CA ILE A 11 -5.78 58.52 -14.61
C ILE A 11 -6.29 57.20 -15.22
N ALA A 12 -6.57 57.17 -16.52
CA ALA A 12 -7.00 55.96 -17.22
C ALA A 12 -5.90 54.87 -17.26
N VAL A 13 -4.65 55.27 -17.47
CA VAL A 13 -3.50 54.35 -17.47
C VAL A 13 -3.25 53.78 -16.07
N TYR A 14 -3.31 54.60 -15.01
CA TYR A 14 -3.17 54.10 -13.63
C TYR A 14 -4.26 53.09 -13.25
N ARG A 15 -5.50 53.31 -13.67
CA ARG A 15 -6.61 52.36 -13.46
C ARG A 15 -6.40 51.06 -14.24
N ALA A 16 -5.97 51.12 -15.49
CA ALA A 16 -5.70 49.94 -16.31
C ALA A 16 -4.56 49.10 -15.74
N VAL A 17 -3.46 49.74 -15.32
CA VAL A 17 -2.32 49.05 -14.69
C VAL A 17 -2.71 48.42 -13.35
N LEU A 18 -3.48 49.13 -12.51
CA LEU A 18 -3.95 48.61 -11.22
C LEU A 18 -4.88 47.38 -11.39
N THR A 19 -5.74 47.39 -12.41
CA THR A 19 -6.67 46.29 -12.71
C THR A 19 -5.92 45.08 -13.28
N LEU A 20 -4.88 45.30 -14.10
CA LEU A 20 -4.03 44.25 -14.64
C LEU A 20 -3.13 43.61 -13.57
N THR A 21 -2.61 44.39 -12.62
CA THR A 21 -1.83 43.86 -11.50
C THR A 21 -2.69 43.08 -10.50
N ALA A 22 -3.93 43.52 -10.27
CA ALA A 22 -4.87 42.82 -9.38
C ALA A 22 -5.33 41.47 -9.95
N THR A 23 -5.48 41.38 -11.28
CA THR A 23 -5.84 40.13 -11.95
C THR A 23 -4.67 39.15 -12.05
N LEU A 24 -3.42 39.62 -12.23
CA LEU A 24 -2.24 38.75 -12.18
C LEU A 24 -1.98 38.18 -10.77
N MET A 25 -2.14 38.97 -9.70
CA MET A 25 -1.96 38.49 -8.31
C MET A 25 -3.01 37.45 -7.90
N SER A 26 -4.20 37.46 -8.52
CA SER A 26 -5.26 36.49 -8.23
C SER A 26 -5.00 35.11 -8.85
N TYR A 27 -4.09 35.00 -9.82
CA TYR A 27 -3.81 33.75 -10.54
C TYR A 27 -2.66 32.93 -9.93
N VAL A 28 -1.85 33.52 -9.05
CA VAL A 28 -0.62 32.90 -8.52
C VAL A 28 -0.84 32.09 -7.23
N LEU A 29 -2.06 32.05 -6.68
CA LEU A 29 -2.37 31.45 -5.38
C LEU A 29 -3.21 30.15 -5.44
N SER A 30 -3.36 29.54 -6.61
CA SER A 30 -4.21 28.35 -6.78
C SER A 30 -3.46 27.11 -7.29
N THR A 31 -2.22 26.90 -6.85
CA THR A 31 -1.60 25.56 -6.95
C THR A 31 -1.90 24.77 -5.69
N SER A 32 -3.11 24.22 -5.58
CA SER A 32 -3.35 23.10 -4.69
C SER A 32 -2.52 21.93 -5.23
N ILE A 33 -1.38 21.66 -4.59
CA ILE A 33 -0.70 20.37 -4.71
C ILE A 33 -1.60 19.34 -4.00
N ALA A 34 -2.64 18.90 -4.69
CA ALA A 34 -3.39 17.72 -4.30
C ALA A 34 -2.48 16.51 -4.53
N GLN A 35 -1.56 16.28 -3.60
CA GLN A 35 -0.85 15.02 -3.52
C GLN A 35 -1.84 14.02 -2.92
N ALA A 36 -2.40 13.19 -3.79
CA ALA A 36 -3.13 12.00 -3.37
C ALA A 36 -2.23 11.18 -2.43
N ALA A 37 -2.77 10.82 -1.28
CA ALA A 37 -2.06 10.12 -0.22
C ALA A 37 -2.72 8.77 0.07
N VAL A 38 -1.93 7.70 -0.03
CA VAL A 38 -2.29 6.37 0.46
C VAL A 38 -1.68 6.16 1.84
N ILE A 39 -2.53 5.78 2.80
CA ILE A 39 -2.10 5.41 4.15
C ILE A 39 -2.33 3.93 4.35
N ILE A 40 -1.33 3.24 4.89
CA ILE A 40 -1.40 1.83 5.27
C ILE A 40 -1.26 1.74 6.79
N THR A 41 -2.29 1.22 7.46
CA THR A 41 -2.27 0.94 8.89
C THR A 41 -2.27 -0.55 9.12
N GLU A 42 -1.25 -1.07 9.81
CA GLU A 42 -1.23 -2.48 10.22
C GLU A 42 -2.27 -2.73 11.31
N ILE A 43 -3.20 -3.66 11.03
CA ILE A 43 -4.15 -4.15 12.05
C ILE A 43 -3.56 -5.40 12.70
N GLN A 44 -2.96 -6.26 11.89
CA GLN A 44 -2.43 -7.54 12.33
C GLN A 44 -1.29 -7.96 11.38
N PRO A 45 -0.08 -8.27 11.88
CA PRO A 45 0.98 -8.75 11.02
C PRO A 45 0.63 -10.14 10.44
N LEU A 46 1.34 -10.61 9.43
CA LEU A 46 1.23 -12.01 9.03
C LEU A 46 2.12 -12.86 9.95
N LYS A 47 1.53 -13.80 10.68
CA LYS A 47 2.25 -14.66 11.62
C LYS A 47 2.14 -16.13 11.25
N TYR A 48 3.23 -16.85 11.44
CA TYR A 48 3.34 -18.28 11.20
C TYR A 48 3.59 -19.04 12.51
N PRO A 49 3.21 -20.34 12.55
CA PRO A 49 3.44 -21.18 13.73
C PRO A 49 4.92 -21.18 14.11
N THR A 50 5.20 -21.09 15.41
CA THR A 50 6.57 -21.03 15.93
C THR A 50 7.23 -22.40 15.97
N THR A 51 6.41 -23.44 16.19
CA THR A 51 6.89 -24.80 16.35
C THR A 51 6.19 -25.74 15.39
N VAL A 52 6.99 -26.35 14.52
CA VAL A 52 6.51 -27.23 13.47
C VAL A 52 7.30 -28.53 13.51
N LYS A 53 6.61 -29.67 13.65
CA LYS A 53 7.24 -30.99 13.57
C LYS A 53 7.25 -31.43 12.11
N ASN A 54 8.43 -31.51 11.52
CA ASN A 54 8.62 -32.04 10.17
C ASN A 54 9.22 -33.44 10.21
N LEU A 55 8.60 -34.39 9.53
CA LEU A 55 9.10 -35.76 9.42
C LEU A 55 10.01 -35.95 8.18
N ASN A 56 10.17 -34.90 7.35
CA ASN A 56 10.80 -34.96 6.03
C ASN A 56 11.92 -33.90 5.89
N LYS A 57 12.54 -33.82 4.69
CA LYS A 57 13.67 -32.91 4.40
C LYS A 57 13.32 -31.40 4.35
N SER A 58 12.04 -31.00 4.20
CA SER A 58 11.60 -29.60 4.08
C SER A 58 10.23 -29.37 4.72
N THR A 59 10.05 -28.18 5.31
CA THR A 59 8.80 -27.79 5.99
C THR A 59 8.02 -26.76 5.23
N VAL A 60 6.73 -27.03 5.09
CA VAL A 60 5.78 -26.17 4.39
C VAL A 60 4.59 -25.91 5.31
N VAL A 61 4.35 -24.63 5.60
CA VAL A 61 3.15 -24.17 6.28
C VAL A 61 2.47 -23.12 5.42
N ILE A 62 1.17 -23.28 5.21
CA ILE A 62 0.36 -22.33 4.44
C ILE A 62 -0.69 -21.73 5.37
N VAL A 63 -0.60 -20.43 5.60
CA VAL A 63 -1.66 -19.66 6.25
C VAL A 63 -2.38 -18.89 5.15
N ASN A 64 -3.65 -19.20 4.94
CA ASN A 64 -4.45 -18.53 3.92
C ASN A 64 -4.95 -17.16 4.42
N TRP A 65 -5.52 -16.37 3.52
CA TRP A 65 -6.04 -15.03 3.85
C TRP A 65 -7.23 -15.05 4.84
N LYS A 66 -7.82 -16.22 5.14
CA LYS A 66 -8.85 -16.40 6.17
C LYS A 66 -8.25 -16.71 7.56
N GLY A 67 -6.95 -16.96 7.64
CA GLY A 67 -6.27 -17.37 8.88
C GLY A 67 -6.28 -18.87 9.13
N ASN A 68 -6.74 -19.66 8.16
CA ASN A 68 -6.77 -21.11 8.28
C ASN A 68 -5.56 -21.75 7.60
N LEU A 69 -5.24 -22.98 7.99
CA LEU A 69 -4.27 -23.79 7.27
C LEU A 69 -4.75 -24.08 5.85
N GLY A 70 -3.85 -23.90 4.89
CA GLY A 70 -4.07 -24.31 3.50
C GLY A 70 -3.75 -25.79 3.29
N GLY A 71 -4.42 -26.43 2.33
CA GLY A 71 -4.26 -27.87 2.02
C GLY A 71 -2.88 -28.31 1.52
N GLY A 72 -1.91 -27.40 1.40
CA GLY A 72 -0.52 -27.72 1.06
C GLY A 72 0.45 -27.67 2.25
N THR A 73 -0.05 -27.50 3.47
CA THR A 73 0.74 -27.63 4.70
C THR A 73 1.14 -29.09 4.88
N ASN A 74 2.43 -29.38 5.02
CA ASN A 74 2.97 -30.75 5.12
C ASN A 74 3.55 -31.06 6.50
N ALA A 75 3.12 -30.32 7.51
CA ALA A 75 3.74 -30.36 8.81
C ALA A 75 2.70 -30.32 9.92
N THR A 76 3.02 -30.97 11.03
CA THR A 76 2.18 -30.96 12.22
C THR A 76 2.50 -29.72 13.03
N LEU A 77 1.48 -28.92 13.31
CA LEU A 77 1.60 -27.76 14.18
C LEU A 77 1.49 -28.23 15.63
N LEU A 78 2.42 -27.77 16.47
CA LEU A 78 2.36 -28.02 17.91
C LEU A 78 1.76 -26.84 18.68
N ASP A 79 1.53 -25.72 17.99
CA ASP A 79 0.85 -24.52 18.47
C ASP A 79 -0.24 -24.06 17.49
N ASN A 80 -1.10 -23.15 17.95
CA ASN A 80 -2.14 -22.51 17.15
C ASN A 80 -1.90 -20.99 17.04
N ASP A 81 -0.66 -20.54 17.21
CA ASP A 81 -0.29 -19.11 17.26
C ASP A 81 0.14 -18.63 15.86
N TYR A 82 -0.83 -18.59 14.94
CA TYR A 82 -0.65 -18.14 13.56
C TYR A 82 -1.91 -17.45 13.03
N TYR A 83 -1.74 -16.52 12.09
CA TYR A 83 -2.86 -15.76 11.52
C TYR A 83 -2.48 -15.06 10.22
N GLN A 84 -3.48 -14.71 9.41
CA GLN A 84 -3.25 -13.91 8.20
C GLN A 84 -2.76 -12.49 8.55
N GLY A 85 -2.07 -11.82 7.63
CA GLY A 85 -1.83 -10.38 7.75
C GLY A 85 -3.10 -9.60 7.43
N LYS A 86 -3.38 -8.51 8.15
CA LYS A 86 -4.47 -7.56 7.89
C LYS A 86 -3.97 -6.13 7.97
N TYR A 87 -4.29 -5.36 6.94
CA TYR A 87 -3.92 -3.96 6.81
C TYR A 87 -5.15 -3.16 6.40
N LEU A 88 -5.40 -2.03 7.06
CA LEU A 88 -6.34 -1.02 6.58
C LEU A 88 -5.59 -0.12 5.61
N VAL A 89 -6.14 0.04 4.40
CA VAL A 89 -5.62 1.00 3.43
C VAL A 89 -6.66 2.05 3.19
N THR A 90 -6.31 3.32 3.33
CA THR A 90 -7.15 4.46 3.00
C THR A 90 -6.49 5.29 1.89
N SER A 91 -7.31 6.05 1.18
CA SER A 91 -6.86 7.03 0.18
C SER A 91 -7.78 8.24 0.24
N ASP A 92 -7.21 9.43 0.09
CA ASP A 92 -7.93 10.70 0.00
C ASP A 92 -8.26 11.11 -1.45
N SER A 93 -7.95 10.25 -2.42
CA SER A 93 -8.20 10.48 -3.84
C SER A 93 -9.20 9.50 -4.43
N THR A 94 -9.46 9.65 -5.73
CA THR A 94 -10.28 8.71 -6.52
C THR A 94 -9.44 7.86 -7.47
N LYS A 95 -8.11 8.01 -7.44
CA LYS A 95 -7.21 7.34 -8.38
C LYS A 95 -7.13 5.84 -8.09
N PRO A 96 -7.07 4.98 -9.12
CA PRO A 96 -6.80 3.56 -8.90
C PRO A 96 -5.49 3.35 -8.14
N ILE A 97 -5.39 2.22 -7.44
CA ILE A 97 -4.17 1.84 -6.71
C ILE A 97 -3.47 0.65 -7.36
N THR A 98 -2.17 0.54 -7.10
CA THR A 98 -1.35 -0.63 -7.34
C THR A 98 -1.02 -1.25 -5.99
N ILE A 99 -1.18 -2.57 -5.87
CA ILE A 99 -0.69 -3.33 -4.73
C ILE A 99 0.50 -4.17 -5.18
N GLU A 100 1.63 -4.00 -4.51
CA GLU A 100 2.81 -4.84 -4.65
C GLU A 100 3.07 -5.60 -3.36
N PHE A 101 3.55 -6.84 -3.51
CA PHE A 101 4.00 -7.65 -2.39
C PHE A 101 5.26 -8.40 -2.77
N PHE A 102 6.32 -8.25 -1.98
CA PHE A 102 7.56 -9.00 -2.16
C PHE A 102 8.20 -9.39 -0.82
N GLN A 103 8.85 -10.54 -0.80
CA GLN A 103 9.58 -11.05 0.37
C GLN A 103 10.94 -10.34 0.47
N LEU A 104 11.39 -10.04 1.69
CA LEU A 104 12.69 -9.40 1.94
C LEU A 104 13.87 -10.39 2.08
N ALA A 105 13.60 -11.70 2.01
CA ALA A 105 14.60 -12.77 2.11
C ALA A 105 15.55 -12.68 3.32
N ASN A 106 15.09 -12.05 4.41
CA ASN A 106 15.85 -11.81 5.64
C ASN A 106 16.08 -13.07 6.48
N GLU A 107 15.32 -14.14 6.25
CA GLU A 107 15.48 -15.42 6.94
C GLU A 107 16.17 -16.46 6.06
N THR A 108 17.37 -16.86 6.47
CA THR A 108 18.18 -17.82 5.70
C THR A 108 17.45 -19.15 5.53
N LYS A 109 17.31 -19.60 4.27
CA LYS A 109 16.60 -20.84 3.87
C LYS A 109 15.10 -20.87 4.20
N VAL A 110 14.49 -19.74 4.56
CA VAL A 110 13.04 -19.62 4.73
C VAL A 110 12.50 -18.70 3.66
N ASN A 111 11.47 -19.13 2.94
CA ASN A 111 10.86 -18.35 1.87
C ASN A 111 9.35 -18.26 2.01
N LEU A 112 8.80 -17.10 1.65
CA LEU A 112 7.39 -16.82 1.44
C LEU A 112 7.06 -17.05 -0.05
N LYS A 113 6.32 -18.12 -0.32
CA LYS A 113 5.85 -18.49 -1.65
C LYS A 113 4.34 -18.36 -1.74
N THR A 114 3.82 -18.47 -2.96
CA THR A 114 2.38 -18.60 -3.22
C THR A 114 1.58 -17.49 -2.54
N LEU A 115 2.09 -16.26 -2.61
CA LEU A 115 1.52 -15.07 -1.99
C LEU A 115 0.09 -14.85 -2.49
N ARG A 116 -0.80 -14.46 -1.57
CA ARG A 116 -2.21 -14.17 -1.82
C ARG A 116 -2.56 -12.89 -1.11
N VAL A 117 -3.09 -11.93 -1.85
CA VAL A 117 -3.68 -10.72 -1.28
C VAL A 117 -5.15 -10.71 -1.59
N ARG A 118 -6.00 -10.52 -0.59
CA ARG A 118 -7.43 -10.28 -0.75
C ARG A 118 -7.72 -8.82 -0.53
N TYR A 119 -8.43 -8.22 -1.49
CA TYR A 119 -8.82 -6.81 -1.49
C TYR A 119 -10.18 -6.69 -2.20
N LYS A 120 -11.16 -5.99 -1.61
CA LYS A 120 -12.54 -5.88 -2.12
C LYS A 120 -13.14 -7.21 -2.54
N ASN A 121 -13.07 -8.19 -1.65
CA ASN A 121 -13.61 -9.54 -1.85
C ASN A 121 -12.97 -10.35 -3.02
N LYS A 122 -11.94 -9.84 -3.68
CA LYS A 122 -11.19 -10.50 -4.76
C LYS A 122 -9.83 -10.96 -4.27
N THR A 123 -9.34 -12.11 -4.76
CA THR A 123 -8.04 -12.67 -4.38
C THR A 123 -7.05 -12.56 -5.53
N TYR A 124 -5.98 -11.83 -5.29
CA TYR A 124 -4.89 -11.59 -6.22
C TYR A 124 -3.71 -12.53 -5.92
N LYS A 125 -3.09 -13.02 -6.98
CA LYS A 125 -2.04 -14.07 -6.92
C LYS A 125 -0.75 -13.67 -7.63
N ARG A 126 -0.75 -12.52 -8.31
CA ARG A 126 0.33 -11.99 -9.14
C ARG A 126 0.56 -10.55 -8.74
N PHE A 127 1.81 -10.16 -8.52
CA PHE A 127 2.17 -8.82 -8.08
C PHE A 127 3.25 -8.27 -9.02
N PRO A 128 3.21 -6.97 -9.38
CA PRO A 128 2.21 -5.97 -8.98
C PRO A 128 0.80 -6.29 -9.51
N THR A 129 -0.22 -5.96 -8.72
CA THR A 129 -1.61 -5.90 -9.22
C THR A 129 -1.97 -4.44 -9.37
N VAL A 130 -2.19 -4.01 -10.61
CA VAL A 130 -2.41 -2.61 -11.01
C VAL A 130 -3.88 -2.31 -11.25
N ALA A 131 -4.22 -1.02 -11.37
CA ALA A 131 -5.55 -0.52 -11.73
C ALA A 131 -6.66 -1.08 -10.82
N LEU A 132 -6.36 -1.23 -9.54
CA LEU A 132 -7.33 -1.65 -8.54
C LEU A 132 -8.21 -0.46 -8.16
N GLU A 133 -9.47 -0.75 -7.90
CA GLU A 133 -10.42 0.23 -7.39
C GLU A 133 -9.85 0.93 -6.14
N ASN A 134 -10.06 2.24 -6.02
CA ASN A 134 -9.57 3.03 -4.91
C ASN A 134 -10.21 2.57 -3.57
N PRO A 135 -9.49 2.54 -2.44
CA PRO A 135 -10.03 2.12 -1.14
C PRO A 135 -10.94 3.17 -0.47
N GLY A 136 -10.87 4.43 -0.91
CA GLY A 136 -11.60 5.56 -0.38
C GLY A 136 -11.12 6.01 1.00
N VAL A 137 -11.71 7.10 1.48
CA VAL A 137 -11.40 7.70 2.79
C VAL A 137 -11.79 6.80 3.95
N ASN A 138 -12.83 5.99 3.78
CA ASN A 138 -13.26 5.00 4.78
C ASN A 138 -12.35 3.76 4.80
N GLY A 139 -11.55 3.59 3.74
CA GLY A 139 -10.58 2.53 3.59
C GLY A 139 -11.17 1.17 3.25
N GLU A 140 -10.25 0.25 2.98
CA GLU A 140 -10.54 -1.15 2.66
C GLU A 140 -9.50 -2.05 3.33
N ILE A 141 -9.96 -3.22 3.80
CA ILE A 141 -9.06 -4.20 4.42
C ILE A 141 -8.36 -5.03 3.33
N ILE A 142 -7.04 -4.99 3.37
CA ILE A 142 -6.16 -5.94 2.70
C ILE A 142 -5.90 -7.11 3.65
N SER A 143 -6.20 -8.33 3.21
CA SER A 143 -5.81 -9.57 3.92
C SER A 143 -4.75 -10.35 3.14
N ILE A 144 -3.69 -10.77 3.82
CA ILE A 144 -2.51 -11.41 3.21
C ILE A 144 -2.38 -12.84 3.71
N GLY A 145 -2.29 -13.78 2.79
CA GLY A 145 -1.90 -15.17 3.07
C GLY A 145 -0.67 -15.56 2.27
N ALA A 146 0.16 -16.43 2.82
CA ALA A 146 1.34 -16.93 2.12
C ALA A 146 1.78 -18.30 2.63
N LYS A 147 2.56 -18.98 1.79
CA LYS A 147 3.17 -20.29 2.05
C LYS A 147 4.60 -20.08 2.53
N VAL A 148 4.89 -20.43 3.78
CA VAL A 148 6.26 -20.53 4.27
C VAL A 148 6.86 -21.84 3.83
N VAL A 149 8.06 -21.79 3.28
CA VAL A 149 8.87 -22.95 2.93
C VAL A 149 10.23 -22.83 3.62
N ALA A 150 10.47 -23.68 4.61
CA ALA A 150 11.79 -23.89 5.19
C ALA A 150 12.52 -24.98 4.39
N GLY A 151 13.66 -24.62 3.80
CA GLY A 151 14.50 -25.52 3.03
C GLY A 151 15.29 -26.51 3.90
N LYS A 152 15.99 -27.43 3.24
CA LYS A 152 16.86 -28.41 3.90
C LYS A 152 17.86 -27.72 4.81
N LYS A 153 18.07 -28.26 6.02
CA LYS A 153 19.00 -27.72 7.02
C LYS A 153 18.67 -26.27 7.43
N ALA A 154 17.40 -25.86 7.37
CA ALA A 154 16.95 -24.68 8.10
C ALA A 154 17.11 -24.97 9.60
N THR A 155 17.65 -24.01 10.36
CA THR A 155 17.78 -24.16 11.80
C THR A 155 16.41 -24.11 12.46
N ALA A 156 16.19 -24.95 13.47
CA ALA A 156 14.99 -24.90 14.29
C ALA A 156 14.95 -23.60 15.12
N GLY A 157 13.75 -23.25 15.60
CA GLY A 157 13.50 -22.05 16.39
C GLY A 157 12.57 -21.07 15.67
N GLN A 158 12.24 -19.98 16.37
CA GLN A 158 11.37 -18.93 15.85
C GLN A 158 11.99 -18.30 14.60
N LYS A 159 11.18 -18.14 13.54
CA LYS A 159 11.54 -17.51 12.27
C LYS A 159 10.59 -16.34 12.01
N SER A 160 11.16 -15.23 11.54
CA SER A 160 10.43 -14.00 11.27
C SER A 160 10.66 -13.55 9.83
N PRO A 161 10.20 -14.32 8.83
CA PRO A 161 10.33 -13.90 7.44
C PRO A 161 9.54 -12.61 7.22
N GLN A 162 10.20 -11.62 6.63
CA GLN A 162 9.65 -10.30 6.37
C GLN A 162 9.25 -10.15 4.90
N TYR A 163 8.35 -9.20 4.68
CA TYR A 163 7.86 -8.82 3.37
C TYR A 163 7.61 -7.31 3.35
N VAL A 164 7.45 -6.79 2.14
CA VAL A 164 6.94 -5.45 1.90
C VAL A 164 5.57 -5.58 1.27
N LEU A 165 4.59 -4.93 1.89
CA LEU A 165 3.35 -4.52 1.24
C LEU A 165 3.55 -3.08 0.79
N ARG A 166 3.49 -2.83 -0.51
CA ARG A 166 3.50 -1.47 -1.06
C ARG A 166 2.16 -1.20 -1.73
N VAL A 167 1.58 -0.06 -1.43
CA VAL A 167 0.40 0.45 -2.12
C VAL A 167 0.73 1.81 -2.68
N THR A 168 0.38 2.04 -3.95
CA THR A 168 0.73 3.26 -4.67
C THR A 168 -0.45 3.70 -5.52
N GLU A 169 -0.83 4.97 -5.47
CA GLU A 169 -1.80 5.56 -6.38
C GLU A 169 -1.22 5.75 -7.78
N GLN A 170 -2.10 5.62 -8.79
CA GLN A 170 -1.77 5.80 -10.20
C GLN A 170 -2.02 7.23 -10.67
#